data_AF-D3PDH7-F1
#
_entry.id   AF-D3PDH7-F1
#
_cell.length_a   1.000
_cell.length_b   1.000
_cell.length_c   1.000
_cell.angle_alpha   90.00
_cell.angle_beta   90.00
_cell.angle_gamma   90.00
#
_symmetry.space_group_name_H-M   'P 1'
#
loop_
_entity.id
_entity.type
_entity.pdbx_description
1 polymer ?
#
loop_
_entity_poly.entity_id
_entity_poly.type
_entity_poly.pdbx_seq_one_letter_code
_entity_poly.pdbx_strand_id
1 'polypeptide(L)'
;MKKYFVFILTLVVILFNLLIYIEKKPLIHEEPRRAIVAQEMLLSGNYIVPTVYSKPYLKKPPLQNWLIAILGFKDKYVSNFDARFPSVLALILIGFLMLIFIEEKK
;
A
#
# COMPACT_ATOMS: atom_id res chain seq x y z
N MET A 1 -12.79 -13.42 -23.75
CA MET A 1 -13.95 -13.32 -22.83
C MET A 1 -13.70 -13.98 -21.47
N LYS A 2 -13.41 -15.30 -21.39
CA LYS A 2 -13.22 -16.01 -20.10
C LYS A 2 -12.15 -15.42 -19.17
N LYS A 3 -11.02 -14.94 -19.70
CA LYS A 3 -9.93 -14.33 -18.88
C LYS A 3 -10.31 -13.01 -18.21
N TYR A 4 -10.98 -12.11 -18.93
CA TYR A 4 -11.46 -10.85 -18.38
C TYR A 4 -12.56 -11.08 -17.34
N PHE A 5 -13.44 -12.06 -17.56
CA PHE A 5 -14.44 -12.45 -16.58
C PHE A 5 -13.80 -12.91 -15.25
N VAL A 6 -12.78 -13.76 -15.32
CA VAL A 6 -12.03 -14.20 -14.13
C VAL A 6 -11.35 -13.02 -13.44
N PHE A 7 -10.70 -12.13 -14.19
CA PHE A 7 -10.05 -10.95 -13.62
C PHE A 7 -11.04 -9.99 -12.94
N ILE A 8 -12.18 -9.71 -13.57
CA ILE A 8 -13.24 -8.90 -12.98
C ILE A 8 -13.76 -9.56 -11.70
N LEU A 9 -13.98 -10.87 -11.71
CA LEU A 9 -14.40 -11.60 -10.51
C LEU A 9 -13.34 -11.49 -9.39
N THR A 10 -12.05 -11.60 -9.72
CA THR A 10 -10.97 -11.39 -8.76
C THR A 10 -10.97 -9.96 -8.19
N LEU A 11 -11.16 -8.94 -9.04
CA LEU A 11 -11.26 -7.55 -8.59
C LEU A 11 -12.44 -7.34 -7.63
N VAL A 12 -13.60 -7.92 -7.93
CA VAL A 12 -14.78 -7.84 -7.06
C VAL A 12 -14.49 -8.46 -5.69
N VAL A 13 -13.84 -9.63 -5.65
CA VAL A 13 -13.46 -10.28 -4.39
C VAL A 13 -12.45 -9.45 -3.60
N ILE A 14 -11.44 -8.88 -4.26
CA ILE A 14 -10.46 -7.99 -3.63
C ILE A 14 -11.16 -6.77 -3.06
N LEU A 15 -11.99 -6.07 -3.84
CA LEU A 15 -12.74 -4.88 -3.39
C LEU A 15 -13.65 -5.20 -2.21
N PHE A 16 -14.37 -6.33 -2.26
CA PHE A 16 -15.22 -6.76 -1.14
C PHE A 16 -14.42 -7.02 0.14
N ASN A 17 -13.27 -7.69 0.04
CA ASN A 17 -12.40 -7.92 1.19
C ASN A 17 -11.86 -6.61 1.76
N LEU A 18 -11.46 -5.67 0.90
CA LEU A 18 -10.94 -4.37 1.31
C LEU A 18 -11.96 -3.55 2.08
N LEU A 19 -13.19 -3.43 1.56
CA LEU A 19 -14.26 -2.66 2.20
C LEU A 19 -14.58 -3.15 3.62
N ILE A 20 -14.41 -4.45 3.89
CA ILE A 20 -14.74 -5.04 5.19
C ILE A 20 -13.56 -5.01 6.16
N TYR A 21 -12.35 -5.26 5.68
CA TYR A 21 -11.20 -5.57 6.55
C TYR A 21 -10.11 -4.50 6.62
N ILE A 22 -10.02 -3.60 5.64
CA ILE A 22 -8.84 -2.74 5.49
C ILE A 22 -8.61 -1.82 6.68
N GLU A 23 -9.68 -1.30 7.28
CA GLU A 23 -9.58 -0.38 8.41
C GLU A 23 -9.80 -1.08 9.76
N LYS A 24 -10.65 -2.11 9.79
CA LYS A 24 -11.10 -2.76 11.03
C LYS A 24 -10.08 -3.69 11.67
N LYS A 25 -9.16 -4.27 10.88
CA LYS A 25 -8.14 -5.19 11.42
C LYS A 25 -6.88 -4.43 11.85
N PRO A 26 -6.27 -4.78 12.99
CA PRO A 26 -5.00 -4.21 13.40
C PRO A 26 -3.93 -4.47 12.35
N LEU A 27 -2.94 -3.58 12.27
CA LEU A 27 -1.76 -3.80 11.45
C LEU A 27 -0.92 -4.94 12.03
N ILE A 28 -0.46 -5.84 11.17
CA ILE A 28 0.32 -7.03 11.57
C ILE A 28 1.65 -7.11 10.84
N HIS A 29 2.61 -7.83 11.44
CA HIS A 29 3.94 -8.06 10.88
C HIS A 29 4.69 -6.76 10.52
N GLU A 30 4.98 -6.54 9.24
CA GLU A 30 5.72 -5.38 8.74
C GLU A 30 4.82 -4.17 8.42
N GLU A 31 3.50 -4.34 8.39
CA GLU A 31 2.55 -3.24 8.21
C GLU A 31 2.73 -2.11 9.25
N PRO A 32 2.75 -2.38 10.58
CA PRO A 32 2.89 -1.31 11.57
C PRO A 32 4.24 -0.61 11.48
N ARG A 33 5.32 -1.32 11.13
CA ARG A 33 6.64 -0.72 10.97
C ARG A 33 6.64 0.33 9.86
N ARG A 34 6.03 0.02 8.71
CA ARG A 34 5.92 0.95 7.58
C ARG A 34 5.02 2.14 7.90
N ALA A 35 3.92 1.89 8.60
CA ALA A 35 3.03 2.95 9.08
C ALA A 35 3.76 3.92 10.04
N ILE A 36 4.55 3.39 10.99
CA ILE A 36 5.36 4.22 11.91
C ILE A 36 6.36 5.07 11.15
N VAL A 37 7.11 4.50 10.19
CA VAL A 37 8.08 5.28 9.40
C VAL A 37 7.39 6.41 8.64
N ALA A 38 6.26 6.13 7.99
CA ALA A 38 5.49 7.16 7.28
C ALA A 38 4.92 8.22 8.24
N GLN A 39 4.45 7.81 9.41
CA GLN A 39 3.96 8.71 10.44
C GLN A 39 5.08 9.63 10.94
N GLU A 40 6.28 9.11 11.20
CA GLU A 40 7.43 9.91 11.62
C GLU A 40 7.91 10.85 10.50
N MET A 41 7.84 10.44 9.23
CA MET A 41 8.09 11.34 8.09
C MET A 41 7.13 12.53 8.08
N LEU A 42 5.83 12.30 8.31
CA LEU A 42 4.81 13.35 8.37
C LEU A 42 5.01 14.31 9.56
N LEU A 43 5.36 13.76 10.72
CA LEU A 43 5.56 14.56 11.94
C LEU A 43 6.85 15.37 11.89
N SER A 44 7.95 14.78 11.39
CA SER A 44 9.26 15.42 11.35
C SER A 44 9.49 16.30 10.12
N GLY A 45 8.76 16.06 9.02
CA GLY A 45 9.04 16.64 7.71
C GLY A 45 10.30 16.09 7.04
N ASN A 46 11.00 15.13 7.66
CA ASN A 46 12.18 14.49 7.08
C ASN A 46 11.78 13.25 6.27
N TYR A 47 11.65 13.43 4.96
CA TYR A 47 11.32 12.35 4.04
C TYR A 47 12.57 11.60 3.51
N ILE A 48 13.78 12.07 3.81
CA ILE A 48 15.02 11.50 3.28
C ILE A 48 15.54 10.39 4.19
N VAL A 49 15.63 10.67 5.50
CA VAL A 49 16.17 9.75 6.48
C VAL A 49 15.02 9.11 7.27
N PRO A 50 14.58 7.89 6.91
CA PRO A 50 13.52 7.20 7.65
C PRO A 50 13.94 6.90 9.08
N THR A 51 13.00 7.02 10.01
CA THR A 51 13.19 6.73 11.43
C THR A 51 12.11 5.79 11.96
N VAL A 52 12.44 5.07 13.04
CA VAL A 52 11.49 4.31 13.86
C VAL A 52 11.83 4.56 15.32
N TYR A 53 10.85 5.02 16.09
CA TYR A 53 11.06 5.52 17.45
C TYR A 53 12.17 6.57 17.50
N SER A 54 12.15 7.49 16.53
CA SER A 54 13.16 8.56 16.36
C SER A 54 14.60 8.08 16.12
N LYS A 55 14.83 6.78 15.86
CA LYS A 55 16.14 6.24 15.51
C LYS A 55 16.22 5.98 14.01
N PRO A 56 17.35 6.30 13.33
CA PRO A 56 17.52 6.02 11.90
C PRO A 56 17.24 4.56 11.56
N TYR A 57 16.42 4.33 10.53
CA TYR A 57 16.02 3.01 10.05
C TYR A 57 16.34 2.84 8.56
N LEU A 58 17.63 2.62 8.25
CA LEU A 58 18.15 2.60 6.88
C LEU A 58 18.17 1.21 6.23
N LYS A 59 17.25 0.31 6.63
CA LYS A 59 17.25 -1.09 6.15
C LYS A 59 16.58 -1.28 4.78
N LYS A 60 15.74 -0.33 4.35
CA LYS A 60 14.92 -0.41 3.14
C LYS A 60 14.82 0.97 2.47
N PRO A 61 14.72 1.04 1.14
CA PRO A 61 14.44 2.29 0.46
C PRO A 61 13.06 2.84 0.86
N PRO A 62 12.88 4.17 0.91
CA PRO A 62 11.72 4.81 1.51
C PRO A 62 10.48 4.88 0.59
N LEU A 63 10.56 4.41 -0.66
CA LEU A 63 9.48 4.56 -1.65
C LEU A 63 8.10 4.19 -1.12
N GLN A 64 7.97 3.02 -0.49
CA GLN A 64 6.68 2.59 0.06
C GLN A 64 6.20 3.50 1.21
N ASN A 65 7.12 3.98 2.04
CA ASN A 65 6.78 4.86 3.15
C ASN A 65 6.37 6.25 2.63
N TRP A 66 6.97 6.73 1.53
CA TRP A 66 6.52 7.95 0.85
C TRP A 66 5.09 7.83 0.33
N LEU A 67 4.76 6.72 -0.32
CA LEU A 67 3.40 6.48 -0.81
C LEU A 67 2.38 6.48 0.34
N ILE A 68 2.72 5.85 1.47
CA ILE A 68 1.87 5.86 2.67
C ILE A 68 1.76 7.28 3.24
N ALA A 69 2.88 8.01 3.35
CA ALA A 69 2.89 9.36 3.89
C ALA A 69 2.07 10.33 3.03
N ILE A 70 2.09 10.19 1.70
CA ILE A 70 1.26 11.01 0.79
C ILE A 70 -0.23 10.85 1.11
N LEU A 71 -0.68 9.64 1.42
CA LEU A 71 -2.09 9.37 1.74
C LEU A 71 -2.49 9.97 3.09
N GLY A 72 -1.62 9.87 4.10
CA GLY A 72 -1.83 10.48 5.42
C GLY A 72 -1.49 11.98 5.51
N PHE A 73 -1.09 12.62 4.40
CA PHE A 73 -0.51 13.98 4.43
C PHE A 73 -1.50 15.02 4.94
N LYS A 74 -2.77 14.93 4.52
CA LYS A 74 -3.81 15.92 4.85
C LYS A 74 -4.05 16.03 6.35
N ASP A 75 -4.17 14.89 7.02
CA ASP A 75 -4.50 14.82 8.45
C ASP A 75 -3.25 14.67 9.32
N LYS A 76 -2.05 14.65 8.69
CA LYS A 76 -0.76 14.34 9.33
C LYS A 76 -0.80 13.05 10.17
N TYR A 77 -1.63 12.10 9.75
CA TYR A 77 -1.90 10.87 10.46
C TYR A 77 -1.98 9.72 9.46
N VAL A 78 -1.36 8.60 9.79
CA VAL A 78 -1.38 7.38 8.97
C VAL A 78 -2.42 6.43 9.55
N SER A 79 -3.52 6.25 8.82
CA SER A 79 -4.54 5.25 9.12
C SER A 79 -4.14 3.85 8.64
N ASN A 80 -4.91 2.84 9.06
CA ASN A 80 -4.77 1.47 8.54
C ASN A 80 -5.02 1.40 7.04
N PHE A 81 -5.92 2.26 6.53
CA PHE A 81 -6.21 2.37 5.11
C PHE A 81 -4.97 2.87 4.36
N ASP A 82 -4.36 3.96 4.82
CA ASP A 82 -3.18 4.57 4.19
C ASP A 82 -2.00 3.59 4.12
N ALA A 83 -1.80 2.80 5.18
CA ALA A 83 -0.74 1.79 5.25
C ALA A 83 -0.92 0.66 4.20
N ARG A 84 -2.16 0.32 3.85
CA ARG A 84 -2.50 -0.84 3.00
C ARG A 84 -2.77 -0.46 1.55
N PHE A 85 -3.32 0.73 1.30
CA PHE A 85 -3.75 1.17 -0.03
C PHE A 85 -2.65 1.08 -1.11
N PRO A 86 -1.38 1.45 -0.87
CA PRO A 86 -0.34 1.31 -1.89
C PRO A 86 -0.13 -0.13 -2.38
N SER A 87 -0.17 -1.10 -1.46
CA SER A 87 0.00 -2.53 -1.79
C SER A 87 -1.18 -3.06 -2.60
N VAL A 88 -2.39 -2.59 -2.28
CA VAL A 88 -3.63 -2.95 -2.98
C VAL A 88 -3.61 -2.42 -4.40
N LEU A 89 -3.25 -1.15 -4.57
CA LEU A 89 -3.13 -0.54 -5.88
C LEU A 89 -2.07 -1.26 -6.73
N ALA A 90 -0.92 -1.59 -6.14
CA ALA A 90 0.12 -2.35 -6.83
C ALA A 90 -0.38 -3.73 -7.30
N LEU A 91 -1.15 -4.45 -6.48
CA LEU A 91 -1.73 -5.74 -6.85
C LEU A 91 -2.67 -5.62 -8.06
N ILE A 92 -3.56 -4.61 -8.06
CA ILE A 92 -4.49 -4.37 -9.17
C ILE A 92 -3.73 -4.04 -10.46
N LEU A 93 -2.75 -3.15 -10.39
CA LEU A 93 -1.93 -2.73 -11.52
C LEU A 93 -1.14 -3.91 -12.11
N ILE A 94 -0.49 -4.71 -11.25
CA ILE A 94 0.25 -5.90 -11.69
C ILE A 94 -0.68 -6.90 -12.37
N GLY A 95 -1.86 -7.15 -11.81
CA GLY A 95 -2.84 -8.05 -12.43
C GLY A 95 -3.31 -7.56 -13.81
N PHE A 96 -3.55 -6.26 -13.94
CA PHE A 96 -3.91 -5.64 -15.23
C PHE A 96 -2.77 -5.74 -16.26
N LEU A 97 -1.53 -5.43 -15.87
CA LEU A 97 -0.36 -5.54 -16.74
C LEU A 97 -0.11 -6.98 -17.20
N MET A 98 -0.31 -7.97 -16.32
CA MET A 98 -0.22 -9.38 -16.70
C MET A 98 -1.26 -9.76 -17.77
N LEU A 99 -2.48 -9.23 -17.70
CA LEU A 99 -3.48 -9.50 -18.74
C LEU A 99 -3.03 -8.98 -20.10
N ILE A 100 -2.53 -7.74 -20.15
CA ILE A 100 -2.00 -7.12 -21.38
C ILE A 100 -0.85 -7.97 -21.94
N PHE A 101 0.11 -8.34 -21.09
CA PHE A 101 1.27 -9.12 -21.51
C PHE A 101 0.89 -10.51 -22.06
N ILE A 102 -0.12 -11.17 -21.50
CA ILE A 102 -0.63 -12.46 -22.00
C ILE A 102 -1.36 -12.28 -23.34
N GLU A 103 -1.98 -11.11 -23.56
CA GLU A 103 -2.63 -10.72 -24.80
C GLU A 103 -1.64 -10.53 -25.95
N GLU A 104 -0.54 -9.82 -25.69
CA GLU A 104 0.50 -9.50 -26.69
C GLU A 104 1.27 -10.73 -27.17
N LYS A 105 1.30 -11.81 -26.37
CA LYS A 105 1.98 -13.08 -26.73
C LYS A 105 1.11 -14.05 -27.54
N LYS A 106 -0.10 -13.65 -27.94
CA LYS A 106 -0.97 -14.43 -28.84
C LYS A 106 -1.03 -13.77 -30.20
#